data_AF-M7ZF57-F1
#
_entry.id   AF-M7ZF57-F1
#
_cell.length_a   1.000
_cell.length_b   1.000
_cell.length_c   1.000
_cell.angle_alpha   90.00
_cell.angle_beta   90.00
_cell.angle_gamma   90.00
#
_symmetry.space_group_name_H-M   'P 1'
#
loop_
_entity.id
_entity.type
_entity.pdbx_description
1 polymer ?
#
loop_
_entity_poly.entity_id
_entity_poly.type
_entity_poly.pdbx_seq_one_letter_code
_entity_poly.pdbx_strand_id
1 'polypeptide(L)'
;MAKVNAGAALLSLCLLLACSAGGTKAAYVDVEGTVRTEVEKAIKSNPGIGAALVRLVFHDCWVNGCDGSVLLDKTPYGTNTEKKAINNIGLDGFNLIDTIKYKLGDGVSCADIVVFAARDAARYLSNGKIAYSVPSGRKDGINSSAAAADAVLPQSTFEFQQLADNFDKKKFTPRELVILSGAHSIGVSHLSSFQDRLNKSTATPIDDNYKQALVADVEAQKKSQNTPDPIEKNNIRDMSSSFQTTAGYDPTGQLVDNFDKKKFTPRELVILSGAHSIGVSHLSSFQDRLNKSTATPIDDNYKQALVADVEAQKKSQNTPDPIEKNNIRDMSSSFQTTAGYDPTGVNTAAKGALDNSYYHANLQNRVLFKSDWVMRTDTDAGNAMAEYMDNATKWNNDFAAAMVKLSKLPAESSTRYEIRKNCRVTNQNYYY
;
A
#
# COMPACT_ATOMS: atom_id res chain seq x y z
N MET A 1 -22.96 4.46 -46.48
CA MET A 1 -23.68 5.08 -45.35
C MET A 1 -23.58 4.16 -44.15
N ALA A 2 -22.53 4.34 -43.34
CA ALA A 2 -22.26 3.50 -42.18
C ALA A 2 -23.00 4.06 -40.95
N LYS A 3 -23.81 3.21 -40.30
CA LYS A 3 -24.51 3.52 -39.04
C LYS A 3 -23.56 3.29 -37.87
N VAL A 4 -23.42 4.31 -37.02
CA VAL A 4 -22.67 4.26 -35.76
C VAL A 4 -23.57 3.66 -34.68
N ASN A 5 -23.11 2.61 -34.00
CA ASN A 5 -23.77 2.01 -32.83
C ASN A 5 -23.03 2.49 -31.56
N ALA A 6 -23.74 3.22 -30.70
CA ALA A 6 -23.28 3.55 -29.35
C ALA A 6 -24.05 2.69 -28.34
N GLY A 7 -23.35 1.74 -27.69
CA GLY A 7 -23.90 0.92 -26.60
C GLY A 7 -23.89 1.70 -25.29
N ALA A 8 -25.07 1.86 -24.68
CA ALA A 8 -25.26 2.53 -23.39
C ALA A 8 -24.98 1.56 -22.22
N ALA A 9 -24.21 2.03 -21.25
CA ALA A 9 -24.02 1.37 -19.95
C ALA A 9 -25.25 1.62 -19.05
N LEU A 10 -25.88 0.54 -18.58
CA LEU A 10 -26.97 0.60 -17.60
C LEU A 10 -26.41 0.85 -16.19
N LEU A 11 -26.55 2.07 -15.68
CA LEU A 11 -26.53 2.36 -14.25
C LEU A 11 -27.88 1.92 -13.66
N SER A 12 -27.89 0.87 -12.85
CA SER A 12 -29.08 0.46 -12.09
C SER A 12 -29.28 1.40 -10.90
N LEU A 13 -30.02 2.50 -11.13
CA LEU A 13 -30.51 3.38 -10.08
C LEU A 13 -31.86 2.84 -9.57
N CYS A 14 -31.85 2.10 -8.46
CA CYS A 14 -33.09 1.68 -7.80
C CYS A 14 -33.78 2.91 -7.16
N LEU A 15 -34.73 3.49 -7.88
CA LEU A 15 -35.67 4.49 -7.39
C LEU A 15 -36.82 3.79 -6.64
N LEU A 16 -36.92 4.01 -5.34
CA LEU A 16 -38.18 3.90 -4.61
C LEU A 16 -38.56 5.32 -4.18
N LEU A 17 -39.46 5.95 -4.94
CA LEU A 17 -40.10 7.20 -4.54
C LEU A 17 -41.35 6.88 -3.71
N ALA A 18 -41.30 7.20 -2.42
CA ALA A 18 -42.49 7.52 -1.64
C ALA A 18 -42.52 9.04 -1.46
N CYS A 19 -43.50 9.70 -2.10
CA CYS A 19 -43.78 11.10 -1.88
C CYS A 19 -44.62 11.25 -0.60
N SER A 20 -44.08 11.95 0.40
CA SER A 20 -44.90 12.68 1.37
C SER A 20 -44.20 14.00 1.72
N ALA A 21 -44.92 15.09 1.50
CA ALA A 21 -44.48 16.45 1.80
C ALA A 21 -44.27 16.62 3.32
N GLY A 22 -43.13 17.18 3.72
CA GLY A 22 -42.86 17.56 5.12
C GLY A 22 -41.79 16.73 5.85
N GLY A 23 -40.63 16.47 5.24
CA GLY A 23 -39.48 15.86 5.90
C GLY A 23 -38.18 16.51 5.43
N THR A 24 -37.26 16.78 6.36
CA THR A 24 -35.89 17.21 6.07
C THR A 24 -35.29 16.31 4.98
N LYS A 25 -34.80 16.90 3.88
CA LYS A 25 -34.04 16.16 2.87
C LYS A 25 -32.92 15.41 3.61
N ALA A 26 -32.96 14.08 3.60
CA ALA A 26 -31.87 13.28 4.14
C ALA A 26 -30.59 13.75 3.45
N ALA A 27 -29.67 14.35 4.21
CA ALA A 27 -28.40 14.80 3.68
C ALA A 27 -27.67 13.58 3.12
N TYR A 28 -27.26 13.63 1.86
CA TYR A 28 -26.43 12.61 1.26
C TYR A 28 -25.10 12.56 2.04
N VAL A 29 -24.81 11.44 2.71
CA VAL A 29 -23.54 11.23 3.40
C VAL A 29 -22.59 10.56 2.43
N ASP A 30 -21.54 11.27 2.01
CA ASP A 30 -20.45 10.69 1.23
C ASP A 30 -19.56 9.82 2.15
N VAL A 31 -19.94 8.55 2.27
CA VAL A 31 -19.29 7.57 3.15
C VAL A 31 -17.82 7.38 2.77
N GLU A 32 -17.56 7.02 1.51
CA GLU A 32 -16.20 6.73 1.04
C GLU A 32 -15.31 7.98 1.04
N GLY A 33 -15.83 9.16 0.67
CA GLY A 33 -15.08 10.41 0.73
C GLY A 33 -14.71 10.82 2.16
N THR A 34 -15.62 10.60 3.12
CA THR A 34 -15.34 10.86 4.55
C THR A 34 -14.27 9.92 5.08
N VAL A 35 -14.37 8.62 4.79
CA VAL A 35 -13.35 7.62 5.19
C VAL A 35 -11.98 8.03 4.64
N ARG A 36 -11.89 8.30 3.33
CA ARG A 36 -10.64 8.70 2.67
C ARG A 36 -10.03 9.91 3.33
N THR A 37 -10.81 10.96 3.56
CA THR A 37 -10.33 12.22 4.15
C THR A 37 -9.69 11.99 5.53
N GLU A 38 -10.35 11.23 6.41
CA GLU A 38 -9.84 10.97 7.76
C GLU A 38 -8.62 10.03 7.74
N VAL A 39 -8.60 9.04 6.84
CA VAL A 39 -7.45 8.15 6.65
C VAL A 39 -6.23 8.93 6.17
N GLU A 40 -6.35 9.74 5.13
CA GLU A 40 -5.25 10.55 4.62
C GLU A 40 -4.73 11.52 5.69
N LYS A 41 -5.63 12.15 6.45
CA LYS A 41 -5.27 13.02 7.57
C LYS A 41 -4.49 12.26 8.64
N ALA A 42 -4.94 11.07 9.01
CA ALA A 42 -4.27 10.25 10.01
C ALA A 42 -2.88 9.78 9.56
N ILE A 43 -2.74 9.33 8.31
CA ILE A 43 -1.45 8.89 7.76
C ILE A 43 -0.48 10.06 7.62
N LYS A 44 -0.94 11.26 7.22
CA LYS A 44 -0.13 12.48 7.22
C LYS A 44 0.45 12.81 8.59
N SER A 45 -0.34 12.57 9.65
CA SER A 45 0.10 12.81 11.02
C SER A 45 1.02 11.70 11.56
N ASN A 46 0.72 10.44 11.22
CA ASN A 46 1.49 9.29 11.64
C ASN A 46 1.44 8.23 10.52
N PRO A 47 2.52 8.08 9.72
CA PRO A 47 2.57 7.10 8.63
C PRO A 47 2.30 5.65 9.06
N GLY A 48 2.58 5.31 10.32
CA GLY A 48 2.33 3.97 10.87
C GLY A 48 0.85 3.56 10.87
N ILE A 49 -0.08 4.52 10.92
CA ILE A 49 -1.52 4.24 10.87
C ILE A 49 -1.91 3.58 9.54
N GLY A 50 -1.26 3.95 8.44
CA GLY A 50 -1.54 3.35 7.14
C GLY A 50 -1.26 1.85 7.14
N ALA A 51 -0.09 1.44 7.65
CA ALA A 51 0.26 0.04 7.80
C ALA A 51 -0.66 -0.69 8.79
N ALA A 52 -1.03 -0.03 9.89
CA ALA A 52 -1.97 -0.59 10.86
C ALA A 52 -3.34 -0.90 10.24
N LEU A 53 -3.87 -0.03 9.38
CA LEU A 53 -5.15 -0.25 8.69
C LEU A 53 -5.09 -1.39 7.68
N VAL A 54 -4.00 -1.49 6.90
CA VAL A 54 -3.79 -2.60 5.96
C VAL A 54 -3.70 -3.93 6.70
N ARG A 55 -3.03 -3.95 7.86
CA ARG A 55 -3.01 -5.12 8.74
C ARG A 55 -4.38 -5.41 9.35
N LEU A 56 -5.09 -4.38 9.83
CA LEU A 56 -6.38 -4.53 10.51
C LEU A 56 -7.42 -5.24 9.63
N VAL A 57 -7.52 -4.91 8.35
CA VAL A 57 -8.46 -5.60 7.44
C VAL A 57 -8.11 -7.07 7.22
N PHE A 58 -6.81 -7.42 7.17
CA PHE A 58 -6.40 -8.82 7.11
C PHE A 58 -6.84 -9.56 8.37
N HIS A 59 -6.52 -9.01 9.54
CA HIS A 59 -6.87 -9.63 10.82
C HIS A 59 -8.38 -9.72 11.08
N ASP A 60 -9.18 -8.78 10.56
CA ASP A 60 -10.65 -8.89 10.58
C ASP A 60 -11.13 -10.02 9.66
N CYS A 61 -10.81 -9.91 8.37
CA CYS A 61 -11.35 -10.79 7.34
C CYS A 61 -10.90 -12.26 7.49
N TRP A 62 -9.73 -12.52 8.09
CA TRP A 62 -9.17 -13.87 8.16
C TRP A 62 -9.80 -14.75 9.23
N VAL A 63 -10.38 -14.16 10.29
CA VAL A 63 -10.94 -14.90 11.42
C VAL A 63 -12.34 -15.38 11.08
N ASN A 64 -13.34 -14.50 11.16
CA ASN A 64 -14.74 -14.82 10.91
C ASN A 64 -15.26 -14.26 9.59
N GLY A 65 -14.38 -13.88 8.66
CA GLY A 65 -14.76 -13.08 7.48
C GLY A 65 -14.80 -11.59 7.81
N CYS A 66 -15.06 -10.75 6.81
CA CYS A 66 -15.00 -9.29 6.99
C CYS A 66 -16.26 -8.77 7.70
N ASP A 67 -16.32 -8.88 9.02
CA ASP A 67 -17.50 -8.53 9.82
C ASP A 67 -17.20 -7.53 10.96
N GLY A 68 -15.98 -6.98 11.03
CA GLY A 68 -15.58 -6.04 12.06
C GLY A 68 -15.50 -6.66 13.46
N SER A 69 -15.50 -7.99 13.63
CA SER A 69 -15.43 -8.64 14.94
C SER A 69 -14.17 -8.26 15.71
N VAL A 70 -13.05 -8.03 15.00
CA VAL A 70 -11.76 -7.64 15.58
C VAL A 70 -11.83 -6.32 16.38
N LEU A 71 -12.84 -5.49 16.12
CA LEU A 71 -13.02 -4.19 16.77
C LEU A 71 -13.61 -4.29 18.18
N LEU A 72 -14.20 -5.43 18.56
CA LEU A 72 -14.90 -5.61 19.84
C LEU A 72 -13.94 -5.66 21.03
N ASP A 73 -14.21 -4.86 22.07
CA ASP A 73 -13.58 -4.97 23.39
C ASP A 73 -14.29 -5.97 24.30
N LYS A 74 -15.57 -6.20 24.03
CA LYS A 74 -16.39 -7.22 24.68
C LYS A 74 -17.48 -7.71 23.74
N THR A 75 -17.88 -8.95 23.96
CA THR A 75 -19.04 -9.58 23.34
C THR A 75 -20.07 -9.90 24.42
N PRO A 76 -21.29 -10.29 24.03
CA PRO A 76 -22.27 -10.87 24.94
C PRO A 76 -21.78 -12.12 25.67
N TYR A 77 -20.75 -12.78 25.14
CA TYR A 77 -20.20 -14.04 25.63
C TYR A 77 -18.95 -13.85 26.52
N GLY A 78 -18.46 -12.61 26.65
CA GLY A 78 -17.33 -12.28 27.50
C GLY A 78 -16.38 -11.25 26.90
N THR A 79 -15.28 -11.00 27.61
CA THR A 79 -14.26 -10.00 27.23
C THR A 79 -13.02 -10.62 26.59
N ASN A 80 -13.02 -11.93 26.32
CA ASN A 80 -11.89 -12.62 25.68
C ASN A 80 -11.95 -12.50 24.14
N THR A 81 -11.98 -11.26 23.66
CA THR A 81 -12.13 -10.93 22.24
C THR A 81 -10.82 -11.12 21.47
N GLU A 82 -10.89 -11.03 20.15
CA GLU A 82 -9.74 -11.16 19.25
C GLU A 82 -8.58 -10.22 19.62
N LYS A 83 -8.82 -9.04 20.20
CA LYS A 83 -7.75 -8.13 20.64
C LYS A 83 -6.82 -8.73 21.71
N LYS A 84 -7.26 -9.78 22.39
CA LYS A 84 -6.45 -10.51 23.38
C LYS A 84 -5.73 -11.73 22.79
N ALA A 85 -5.92 -12.03 21.51
CA ALA A 85 -5.21 -13.09 20.81
C ALA A 85 -3.72 -12.75 20.71
N ILE A 86 -2.86 -13.76 20.86
CA ILE A 86 -1.40 -13.60 20.73
C ILE A 86 -1.05 -13.10 19.33
N ASN A 87 -1.69 -13.66 18.30
CA ASN A 87 -1.47 -13.28 16.90
C ASN A 87 -1.95 -11.86 16.56
N ASN A 88 -2.75 -11.24 17.44
CA ASN A 88 -3.24 -9.86 17.29
C ASN A 88 -2.42 -8.83 18.07
N ILE A 89 -1.26 -9.22 18.61
CA ILE A 89 -0.33 -8.29 19.25
C ILE A 89 -0.01 -7.10 18.33
N GLY A 90 -0.08 -5.89 18.88
CA GLY A 90 0.26 -4.65 18.15
C GLY A 90 -0.74 -4.24 17.06
N LEU A 91 -1.96 -4.79 17.01
CA LEU A 91 -3.01 -4.22 16.16
C LEU A 91 -3.32 -2.77 16.59
N ASP A 92 -3.50 -1.89 15.60
CA ASP A 92 -3.76 -0.46 15.81
C ASP A 92 -4.71 0.06 14.71
N GLY A 93 -4.99 1.37 14.67
CA GLY A 93 -5.95 2.02 13.76
C GLY A 93 -7.38 2.07 14.30
N PHE A 94 -7.64 1.29 15.34
CA PHE A 94 -8.82 1.26 16.19
C PHE A 94 -9.47 2.64 16.48
N ASN A 95 -8.71 3.61 16.98
CA ASN A 95 -9.25 4.94 17.34
C ASN A 95 -9.67 5.76 16.11
N LEU A 96 -9.01 5.54 14.96
CA LEU A 96 -9.39 6.17 13.70
C LEU A 96 -10.71 5.59 13.19
N ILE A 97 -10.92 4.26 13.32
CA ILE A 97 -12.20 3.63 12.98
C ILE A 97 -13.33 4.24 13.81
N ASP A 98 -13.13 4.44 15.12
CA ASP A 98 -14.12 5.12 15.98
C ASP A 98 -14.38 6.56 15.55
N THR A 99 -13.33 7.30 15.19
CA THR A 99 -13.44 8.69 14.70
C THR A 99 -14.27 8.78 13.42
N ILE A 100 -14.03 7.86 12.48
CA ILE A 100 -14.77 7.77 11.23
C ILE A 100 -16.22 7.35 11.51
N LYS A 101 -16.43 6.36 12.38
CA LYS A 101 -17.76 5.91 12.78
C LYS A 101 -18.59 7.05 13.38
N TYR A 102 -17.99 7.84 14.26
CA TYR A 102 -18.64 9.01 14.86
C TYR A 102 -19.10 10.02 13.79
N LYS A 103 -18.31 10.25 12.75
CA LYS A 103 -18.64 11.18 11.64
C LYS A 103 -19.73 10.64 10.71
N LEU A 104 -19.77 9.33 10.49
CA LEU A 104 -20.70 8.69 9.57
C LEU A 104 -22.06 8.34 10.21
N GLY A 105 -22.09 8.18 11.54
CA GLY A 105 -23.28 7.84 12.29
C GLY A 105 -23.71 6.37 12.19
N ASP A 106 -24.92 6.09 12.66
CA ASP A 106 -25.43 4.73 12.90
C ASP A 106 -25.84 3.97 11.63
N GLY A 107 -25.80 4.60 10.45
CA GLY A 107 -26.21 3.99 9.18
C GLY A 107 -25.13 3.17 8.46
N VAL A 108 -23.86 3.26 8.88
CA VAL A 108 -22.72 2.60 8.23
C VAL A 108 -22.11 1.56 9.18
N SER A 109 -21.88 0.33 8.71
CA SER A 109 -21.25 -0.72 9.52
C SER A 109 -19.77 -0.41 9.79
N CYS A 110 -19.27 -0.87 10.93
CA CYS A 110 -17.85 -0.77 11.23
C CYS A 110 -17.01 -1.68 10.31
N ALA A 111 -17.57 -2.82 9.90
CA ALA A 111 -16.97 -3.71 8.91
C ALA A 111 -16.67 -2.99 7.57
N ASP A 112 -17.62 -2.22 7.04
CA ASP A 112 -17.38 -1.43 5.83
C ASP A 112 -16.33 -0.32 6.07
N ILE A 113 -16.34 0.33 7.23
CA ILE A 113 -15.34 1.36 7.58
C ILE A 113 -13.92 0.76 7.58
N VAL A 114 -13.71 -0.43 8.16
CA VAL A 114 -12.40 -1.12 8.17
C VAL A 114 -11.91 -1.38 6.75
N VAL A 115 -12.78 -1.93 5.89
CA VAL A 115 -12.43 -2.26 4.51
C VAL A 115 -12.13 -1.01 3.69
N PHE A 116 -12.96 0.03 3.80
CA PHE A 116 -12.71 1.30 3.12
C PHE A 116 -11.42 1.97 3.61
N ALA A 117 -11.17 1.93 4.92
CA ALA A 117 -9.98 2.53 5.50
C ALA A 117 -8.70 1.85 5.01
N ALA A 118 -8.68 0.52 4.91
CA ALA A 118 -7.56 -0.21 4.33
C ALA A 118 -7.35 0.08 2.84
N ARG A 119 -8.45 0.23 2.06
CA ARG A 119 -8.38 0.63 0.65
C ARG A 119 -7.75 2.00 0.47
N ASP A 120 -8.21 2.98 1.25
CA ASP A 120 -7.68 4.35 1.16
C ASP A 120 -6.26 4.45 1.74
N ALA A 121 -5.90 3.63 2.74
CA ALA A 121 -4.53 3.52 3.23
C ALA A 121 -3.58 2.93 2.17
N ALA A 122 -3.96 1.83 1.52
CA ALA A 122 -3.16 1.24 0.44
C ALA A 122 -2.96 2.20 -0.73
N ARG A 123 -4.00 2.95 -1.11
CA ARG A 123 -3.91 4.01 -2.12
C ARG A 123 -2.95 5.11 -1.70
N TYR A 124 -3.05 5.60 -0.46
CA TYR A 124 -2.20 6.69 0.00
C TYR A 124 -0.72 6.28 0.08
N LEU A 125 -0.42 5.14 0.69
CA LEU A 125 0.94 4.65 0.90
C LEU A 125 1.65 4.24 -0.39
N SER A 126 0.89 3.91 -1.43
CA SER A 126 1.42 3.60 -2.77
C SER A 126 1.49 4.83 -3.69
N ASN A 127 1.20 6.02 -3.18
CA ASN A 127 1.07 7.26 -3.96
C ASN A 127 0.10 7.11 -5.15
N GLY A 128 -1.05 6.48 -4.90
CA GLY A 128 -2.11 6.29 -5.89
C GLY A 128 -1.93 5.07 -6.81
N LYS A 129 -0.79 4.37 -6.76
CA LYS A 129 -0.48 3.23 -7.65
C LYS A 129 -1.35 2.00 -7.38
N ILE A 130 -1.75 1.79 -6.12
CA ILE A 130 -2.68 0.73 -5.72
C ILE A 130 -4.05 1.36 -5.53
N ALA A 131 -4.92 1.24 -6.54
CA ALA A 131 -6.25 1.81 -6.53
C ALA A 131 -7.27 0.75 -6.91
N TYR A 132 -8.28 0.55 -6.06
CA TYR A 132 -9.35 -0.42 -6.29
C TYR A 132 -10.67 -0.02 -5.63
N SER A 133 -11.75 -0.54 -6.18
CA SER A 133 -13.09 -0.45 -5.61
C SER A 133 -13.40 -1.70 -4.78
N VAL A 134 -14.04 -1.50 -3.63
CA VAL A 134 -14.48 -2.58 -2.74
C VAL A 134 -16.01 -2.53 -2.63
N PRO A 135 -16.71 -3.68 -2.61
CA PRO A 135 -18.14 -3.70 -2.37
C PRO A 135 -18.45 -3.20 -0.96
N SER A 136 -19.63 -2.64 -0.75
CA SER A 136 -20.18 -2.25 0.56
C SER A 136 -21.33 -3.16 0.97
N GLY A 137 -21.92 -2.91 2.14
CA GLY A 137 -23.07 -3.65 2.64
C GLY A 137 -22.72 -4.75 3.63
N ARG A 138 -21.47 -4.80 4.13
CA ARG A 138 -21.10 -5.69 5.23
C ARG A 138 -21.90 -5.30 6.46
N LYS A 139 -22.19 -6.28 7.30
CA LYS A 139 -22.79 -6.07 8.61
C LYS A 139 -21.81 -6.49 9.69
N ASP A 140 -22.00 -5.92 10.87
CA ASP A 140 -21.13 -6.14 12.00
C ASP A 140 -21.45 -7.46 12.70
N GLY A 141 -20.44 -8.31 12.86
CA GLY A 141 -20.50 -9.55 13.62
C GLY A 141 -20.58 -9.29 15.13
N ILE A 142 -21.24 -10.20 15.85
CA ILE A 142 -21.41 -10.11 17.32
C ILE A 142 -20.48 -11.06 18.11
N ASN A 143 -19.70 -11.87 17.41
CA ASN A 143 -18.79 -12.87 17.97
C ASN A 143 -17.36 -12.42 17.78
N SER A 144 -16.53 -12.52 18.82
CA SER A 144 -15.10 -12.26 18.76
C SER A 144 -14.41 -13.11 19.82
N SER A 145 -13.37 -13.84 19.43
CA SER A 145 -12.70 -14.83 20.27
C SER A 145 -11.19 -14.83 20.04
N ALA A 146 -10.43 -14.65 21.13
CA ALA A 146 -8.97 -14.73 21.10
C ALA A 146 -8.49 -16.10 20.58
N ALA A 147 -9.09 -17.18 21.09
CA ALA A 147 -8.72 -18.55 20.69
C ALA A 147 -9.05 -18.84 19.22
N ALA A 148 -10.14 -18.29 18.69
CA ALA A 148 -10.49 -18.45 17.28
C ALA A 148 -9.47 -17.75 16.39
N ALA A 149 -9.10 -16.51 16.73
CA ALA A 149 -8.04 -15.77 16.04
C ALA A 149 -6.70 -16.51 16.07
N ASP A 150 -6.27 -16.99 17.24
CA ASP A 150 -5.00 -17.71 17.38
C ASP A 150 -4.97 -19.05 16.61
N ALA A 151 -6.14 -19.67 16.38
CA ALA A 151 -6.25 -20.92 15.64
C ALA A 151 -6.17 -20.77 14.12
N VAL A 152 -6.55 -19.60 13.57
CA VAL A 152 -6.71 -19.43 12.12
C VAL A 152 -5.76 -18.40 11.50
N LEU A 153 -5.26 -17.44 12.28
CA LEU A 153 -4.27 -16.48 11.78
C LEU A 153 -2.93 -17.17 11.52
N PRO A 154 -2.28 -16.91 10.37
CA PRO A 154 -0.96 -17.47 10.08
C PRO A 154 0.08 -16.92 11.07
N GLN A 155 0.96 -17.79 11.57
CA GLN A 155 2.04 -17.38 12.47
C GLN A 155 3.28 -16.99 11.69
N SER A 156 4.08 -16.09 12.26
CA SER A 156 5.33 -15.62 11.67
C SER A 156 6.38 -16.71 11.47
N THR A 157 6.24 -17.86 12.15
CA THR A 157 7.16 -19.01 12.16
C THR A 157 6.74 -20.17 11.26
N PHE A 158 5.58 -20.07 10.59
CA PHE A 158 5.06 -21.12 9.71
C PHE A 158 6.03 -21.44 8.56
N GLU A 159 6.09 -22.73 8.20
CA GLU A 159 6.69 -23.21 6.97
C GLU A 159 5.79 -22.91 5.77
N PHE A 160 6.35 -22.97 4.56
CA PHE A 160 5.61 -22.66 3.33
C PHE A 160 4.33 -23.48 3.20
N GLN A 161 4.37 -24.80 3.41
CA GLN A 161 3.18 -25.64 3.29
C GLN A 161 2.08 -25.23 4.29
N GLN A 162 2.45 -24.84 5.51
CA GLN A 162 1.49 -24.39 6.51
C GLN A 162 0.82 -23.07 6.10
N LEU A 163 1.57 -22.16 5.48
CA LEU A 163 1.02 -20.93 4.91
C LEU A 163 0.09 -21.22 3.72
N ALA A 164 0.52 -22.09 2.80
CA ALA A 164 -0.27 -22.48 1.64
C ALA A 164 -1.60 -23.14 2.06
N ASP A 165 -1.56 -24.08 3.00
CA ASP A 165 -2.75 -24.73 3.55
C ASP A 165 -3.68 -23.74 4.28
N ASN A 166 -3.10 -22.76 4.99
CA ASN A 166 -3.86 -21.72 5.67
C ASN A 166 -4.61 -20.81 4.67
N PHE A 167 -3.93 -20.40 3.60
CA PHE A 167 -4.51 -19.56 2.54
C PHE A 167 -5.54 -20.33 1.69
N ASP A 168 -5.29 -21.61 1.40
CA ASP A 168 -6.23 -22.44 0.64
C ASP A 168 -7.57 -22.66 1.36
N LYS A 169 -7.57 -22.70 2.71
CA LYS A 169 -8.82 -22.74 3.51
C LYS A 169 -9.73 -21.55 3.22
N LYS A 170 -9.15 -20.38 2.90
CA LYS A 170 -9.88 -19.16 2.50
C LYS A 170 -9.88 -18.96 0.97
N LYS A 171 -9.52 -20.00 0.21
CA LYS A 171 -9.50 -20.06 -1.26
C LYS A 171 -8.53 -19.09 -1.92
N PHE A 172 -7.41 -18.81 -1.26
CA PHE A 172 -6.27 -18.09 -1.84
C PHE A 172 -5.21 -19.06 -2.35
N THR A 173 -4.68 -18.77 -3.53
CA THR A 173 -3.59 -19.54 -4.15
C THR A 173 -2.23 -19.19 -3.52
N PRO A 174 -1.21 -20.05 -3.69
CA PRO A 174 0.17 -19.72 -3.28
C PRO A 174 0.71 -18.42 -3.88
N ARG A 175 0.32 -18.07 -5.12
CA ARG A 175 0.66 -16.78 -5.71
C ARG A 175 -0.02 -15.62 -4.97
N GLU A 176 -1.29 -15.76 -4.56
CA GLU A 176 -1.98 -14.72 -3.79
C GLU A 176 -1.43 -14.57 -2.37
N LEU A 177 -0.91 -15.65 -1.77
CA LEU A 177 -0.08 -15.58 -0.58
C LEU A 177 1.13 -14.66 -0.83
N VAL A 178 1.92 -14.92 -1.87
CA VAL A 178 3.09 -14.08 -2.22
C VAL A 178 2.70 -12.63 -2.48
N ILE A 179 1.57 -12.37 -3.12
CA ILE A 179 1.04 -11.02 -3.36
C ILE A 179 0.75 -10.32 -2.03
N LEU A 180 -0.07 -10.93 -1.17
CA LEU A 180 -0.54 -10.31 0.07
C LEU A 180 0.58 -10.13 1.09
N SER A 181 1.56 -11.05 1.14
CA SER A 181 2.79 -10.87 1.93
C SER A 181 3.59 -9.63 1.55
N GLY A 182 3.43 -9.11 0.32
CA GLY A 182 4.01 -7.83 -0.09
C GLY A 182 3.60 -6.65 0.80
N ALA A 183 2.48 -6.75 1.53
CA ALA A 183 2.08 -5.75 2.53
C ALA A 183 3.13 -5.57 3.64
N HIS A 184 4.02 -6.54 3.87
CA HIS A 184 5.13 -6.42 4.83
C HIS A 184 6.23 -5.45 4.35
N SER A 185 6.07 -4.81 3.18
CA SER A 185 6.93 -3.69 2.76
C SER A 185 6.78 -2.45 3.66
N ILE A 186 5.74 -2.39 4.49
CA ILE A 186 5.41 -1.30 5.41
C ILE A 186 5.15 -1.83 6.82
N GLY A 187 5.16 -0.92 7.80
CA GLY A 187 4.78 -1.22 9.18
C GLY A 187 5.93 -1.67 10.07
N VAL A 188 5.55 -2.19 11.24
CA VAL A 188 6.46 -2.61 12.31
C VAL A 188 6.03 -3.96 12.86
N SER A 189 6.96 -4.62 13.56
CA SER A 189 6.77 -5.92 14.19
C SER A 189 7.46 -5.98 15.54
N HIS A 190 6.86 -6.71 16.48
CA HIS A 190 7.46 -7.01 17.76
C HIS A 190 8.59 -8.05 17.63
N LEU A 191 9.64 -7.92 18.45
CA LEU A 191 10.76 -8.88 18.53
C LEU A 191 10.28 -10.32 18.68
N SER A 192 9.26 -10.56 19.50
CA SER A 192 8.65 -11.86 19.74
C SER A 192 8.19 -12.56 18.46
N SER A 193 7.91 -11.80 17.40
CA SER A 193 7.47 -12.33 16.09
C SER A 193 8.62 -12.79 15.18
N PHE A 194 9.87 -12.43 15.45
CA PHE A 194 11.02 -12.78 14.60
C PHE A 194 12.29 -13.22 15.36
N GLN A 195 12.24 -13.27 16.69
CA GLN A 195 13.39 -13.64 17.53
C GLN A 195 13.97 -15.03 17.21
N ASP A 196 13.15 -15.94 16.67
CA ASP A 196 13.57 -17.26 16.22
C ASP A 196 14.62 -17.18 15.10
N ARG A 197 14.57 -16.13 14.26
CA ARG A 197 15.56 -15.93 13.19
C ARG A 197 16.89 -15.34 13.66
N LEU A 198 16.91 -14.77 14.87
CA LEU A 198 18.14 -14.29 15.48
C LEU A 198 18.90 -15.41 16.20
N ASN A 199 18.19 -16.46 16.63
CA ASN A 199 18.77 -17.60 17.35
C ASN A 199 19.62 -18.48 16.42
N LYS A 200 20.81 -18.89 16.90
CA LYS A 200 21.77 -19.74 16.16
C LYS A 200 21.26 -21.16 15.91
N SER A 201 20.31 -21.64 16.70
CA SER A 201 19.83 -23.04 16.69
C SER A 201 18.60 -23.28 15.81
N THR A 202 17.91 -22.23 15.38
CA THR A 202 16.65 -22.26 14.59
C THR A 202 16.81 -21.58 13.22
N ALA A 203 18.05 -21.36 12.79
CA ALA A 203 18.40 -20.44 11.72
C ALA A 203 17.82 -20.87 10.37
N THR A 204 16.73 -20.23 9.96
CA THR A 204 16.51 -20.00 8.54
C THR A 204 17.56 -18.99 8.04
N PRO A 205 18.04 -19.11 6.79
CA PRO A 205 18.99 -18.18 6.20
C PRO A 205 18.60 -16.71 6.41
N ILE A 206 19.56 -15.92 6.89
CA ILE A 206 19.47 -14.48 7.08
C ILE A 206 20.80 -13.87 6.64
N ASP A 207 20.78 -12.72 5.96
CA ASP A 207 22.00 -11.99 5.60
C ASP A 207 22.77 -11.58 6.86
N ASP A 208 24.07 -11.83 6.91
CA ASP A 208 24.89 -11.66 8.12
C ASP A 208 25.00 -10.17 8.54
N ASN A 209 25.15 -9.26 7.58
CA ASN A 209 25.22 -7.82 7.85
C ASN A 209 23.87 -7.32 8.37
N TYR A 210 22.77 -7.74 7.74
CA TYR A 210 21.42 -7.44 8.19
C TYR A 210 21.15 -7.99 9.59
N LYS A 211 21.54 -9.25 9.86
CA LYS A 211 21.43 -9.87 11.18
C LYS A 211 22.20 -9.08 12.23
N GLN A 212 23.44 -8.69 11.94
CA GLN A 212 24.26 -7.90 12.85
C GLN A 212 23.62 -6.55 13.16
N ALA A 213 23.14 -5.84 12.13
CA ALA A 213 22.43 -4.58 12.29
C ALA A 213 21.14 -4.74 13.11
N LEU A 214 20.36 -5.79 12.84
CA LEU A 214 19.11 -6.10 13.53
C LEU A 214 19.32 -6.43 15.00
N VAL A 215 20.32 -7.24 15.35
CA VAL A 215 20.66 -7.52 16.75
C VAL A 215 21.05 -6.23 17.48
N ALA A 216 21.84 -5.36 16.84
CA ALA A 216 22.26 -4.11 17.44
C ALA A 216 21.08 -3.13 17.65
N ASP A 217 20.19 -2.99 16.66
CA ASP A 217 19.01 -2.11 16.77
C ASP A 217 18.05 -2.62 17.85
N VAL A 218 17.74 -3.92 17.86
CA VAL A 218 16.87 -4.54 18.88
C VAL A 218 17.38 -4.27 20.30
N GLU A 219 18.69 -4.44 20.55
CA GLU A 219 19.27 -4.16 21.87
C GLU A 219 19.25 -2.66 22.23
N ALA A 220 19.31 -1.78 21.24
CA ALA A 220 19.09 -0.35 21.45
C ALA A 220 17.61 -0.04 21.73
N GLN A 221 16.68 -0.65 20.99
CA GLN A 221 15.24 -0.46 21.16
C GLN A 221 14.72 -0.98 22.50
N LYS A 222 15.23 -2.11 22.99
CA LYS A 222 14.91 -2.61 24.34
C LYS A 222 15.14 -1.56 25.41
N LYS A 223 16.23 -0.79 25.27
CA LYS A 223 16.60 0.29 26.19
C LYS A 223 15.75 1.54 25.98
N SER A 224 15.58 1.99 24.73
CA SER A 224 14.85 3.23 24.43
C SER A 224 13.34 3.10 24.69
N GLN A 225 12.76 1.94 24.39
CA GLN A 225 11.34 1.64 24.56
C GLN A 225 11.03 1.04 25.94
N ASN A 226 12.05 0.72 26.74
CA ASN A 226 11.93 0.11 28.07
C ASN A 226 11.02 -1.14 28.08
N THR A 227 11.26 -2.06 27.15
CA THR A 227 10.49 -3.29 26.97
C THR A 227 11.40 -4.45 26.57
N PRO A 228 11.14 -5.68 27.05
CA PRO A 228 11.83 -6.87 26.55
C PRO A 228 11.43 -7.23 25.11
N ASP A 229 10.30 -6.71 24.62
CA ASP A 229 9.72 -7.01 23.31
C ASP A 229 9.54 -5.71 22.47
N PRO A 230 10.64 -5.07 22.03
CA PRO A 230 10.56 -3.83 21.26
C PRO A 230 9.97 -4.05 19.87
N ILE A 231 9.55 -2.95 19.24
CA ILE A 231 9.14 -2.94 17.83
C ILE A 231 10.31 -2.58 16.90
N GLU A 232 10.35 -3.27 15.75
CA GLU A 232 11.27 -3.03 14.62
C GLU A 232 10.48 -2.76 13.33
N LYS A 233 11.06 -2.02 12.39
CA LYS A 233 10.40 -1.78 11.09
C LYS A 233 10.56 -2.99 10.20
N ASN A 234 9.49 -3.33 9.46
CA ASN A 234 9.45 -4.53 8.64
C ASN A 234 10.44 -4.51 7.47
N ASN A 235 10.79 -3.31 7.01
CA ASN A 235 11.56 -3.10 5.80
C ASN A 235 12.85 -2.34 6.09
N ILE A 236 13.97 -2.89 5.62
CA ILE A 236 15.30 -2.29 5.72
C ILE A 236 15.37 -0.85 5.19
N ARG A 237 14.58 -0.52 4.16
CA ARG A 237 14.45 0.84 3.60
C ARG A 237 13.98 1.87 4.64
N ASP A 238 13.20 1.44 5.62
CA ASP A 238 12.57 2.35 6.59
C ASP A 238 13.43 2.53 7.84
N MET A 239 14.46 1.70 8.02
CA MET A 239 15.39 1.73 9.15
C MET A 239 16.21 3.03 9.22
N SER A 240 16.95 3.20 10.31
CA SER A 240 17.87 4.33 10.50
C SER A 240 19.01 4.27 9.47
N SER A 241 19.61 5.42 9.15
CA SER A 241 20.75 5.44 8.21
C SER A 241 21.93 4.62 8.73
N SER A 242 22.18 4.61 10.05
CA SER A 242 23.22 3.78 10.66
C SER A 242 22.94 2.27 10.53
N PHE A 243 21.68 1.87 10.68
CA PHE A 243 21.26 0.49 10.40
C PHE A 243 21.53 0.15 8.94
N GLN A 244 21.08 0.99 8.02
CA GLN A 244 21.22 0.77 6.59
C GLN A 244 22.67 0.59 6.18
N THR A 245 23.57 1.45 6.66
CA THR A 245 25.02 1.31 6.43
C THR A 245 25.55 -0.01 6.99
N THR A 246 25.20 -0.36 8.23
CA THR A 246 25.67 -1.61 8.87
C THR A 246 25.17 -2.85 8.15
N ALA A 247 23.93 -2.82 7.68
CA ALA A 247 23.29 -3.91 6.95
C ALA A 247 23.72 -4.00 5.47
N GLY A 248 24.60 -3.10 5.00
CA GLY A 248 24.97 -3.03 3.58
C GLY A 248 23.77 -2.75 2.68
N TYR A 249 22.83 -1.93 3.15
CA TYR A 249 21.72 -1.43 2.35
C TYR A 249 22.20 -0.21 1.56
N ASP A 250 22.51 -0.45 0.29
CA ASP A 250 22.83 0.59 -0.67
C ASP A 250 21.69 0.70 -1.71
N PRO A 251 20.76 1.66 -1.57
CA PRO A 251 19.68 1.83 -2.55
C PRO A 251 20.23 2.25 -3.93
N THR A 252 21.42 2.87 -4.00
CA THR A 252 22.09 3.23 -5.26
C THR A 252 22.83 2.03 -5.87
N GLY A 253 23.48 1.21 -5.05
CA GLY A 253 24.09 -0.05 -5.43
C GLY A 253 23.06 -1.07 -5.92
N GLN A 254 21.86 -1.13 -5.33
CA GLN A 254 20.77 -1.97 -5.84
C GLN A 254 20.27 -1.55 -7.22
N LEU A 255 20.26 -0.24 -7.51
CA LEU A 255 20.00 0.25 -8.87
C LEU A 255 21.09 -0.28 -9.80
N VAL A 256 22.36 -0.04 -9.46
CA VAL A 256 23.52 -0.52 -10.26
C VAL A 256 23.47 -2.04 -10.44
N ASP A 257 23.27 -2.84 -9.40
CA ASP A 257 23.16 -4.31 -9.47
C ASP A 257 21.97 -4.78 -10.30
N ASN A 258 20.81 -4.10 -10.20
CA ASN A 258 19.65 -4.39 -11.05
C ASN A 258 19.93 -4.08 -12.52
N PHE A 259 20.77 -3.08 -12.79
CA PHE A 259 21.23 -2.72 -14.13
C PHE A 259 22.36 -3.64 -14.62
N ASP A 260 23.27 -4.07 -13.76
CA ASP A 260 24.36 -5.01 -14.04
C ASP A 260 23.81 -6.42 -14.32
N LYS A 261 22.78 -6.86 -13.57
CA LYS A 261 21.99 -8.07 -13.90
C LYS A 261 21.31 -7.97 -15.27
N LYS A 262 21.01 -6.73 -15.72
CA LYS A 262 20.50 -6.42 -17.05
C LYS A 262 21.60 -6.06 -18.06
N LYS A 263 22.87 -6.26 -17.69
CA LYS A 263 24.10 -6.06 -18.50
C LYS A 263 24.41 -4.61 -18.90
N PHE A 264 24.06 -3.63 -18.07
CA PHE A 264 24.48 -2.24 -18.25
C PHE A 264 25.75 -1.92 -17.42
N THR A 265 26.47 -0.85 -17.77
CA THR A 265 27.75 -0.41 -17.18
C THR A 265 27.62 0.97 -16.52
N PRO A 266 28.52 1.37 -15.59
CA PRO A 266 28.55 2.72 -15.02
C PRO A 266 28.74 3.85 -16.06
N ARG A 267 29.23 3.55 -17.28
CA ARG A 267 29.31 4.50 -18.40
C ARG A 267 27.98 4.60 -19.15
N GLU A 268 27.20 3.52 -19.21
CA GLU A 268 25.81 3.51 -19.69
C GLU A 268 24.86 4.23 -18.69
N LEU A 269 25.23 4.32 -17.41
CA LEU A 269 24.57 5.15 -16.38
C LEU A 269 24.70 6.67 -16.62
N VAL A 270 25.86 7.13 -17.11
CA VAL A 270 26.09 8.55 -17.49
C VAL A 270 25.44 8.88 -18.84
N ILE A 271 25.29 7.88 -19.72
CA ILE A 271 24.50 7.95 -20.96
C ILE A 271 22.99 7.99 -20.68
N LEU A 272 22.56 7.56 -19.48
CA LEU A 272 21.21 7.77 -18.92
C LEU A 272 21.04 9.16 -18.27
N SER A 273 21.78 10.18 -18.73
CA SER A 273 21.33 11.53 -19.18
C SER A 273 20.10 12.21 -18.57
N GLY A 274 19.69 11.90 -17.33
CA GLY A 274 18.73 12.68 -16.58
C GLY A 274 19.27 14.05 -16.17
N ALA A 275 20.60 14.26 -16.20
CA ALA A 275 21.25 15.50 -15.80
C ALA A 275 20.95 16.71 -16.71
N HIS A 276 20.54 16.48 -17.97
CA HIS A 276 20.06 17.57 -18.82
C HIS A 276 18.66 18.05 -18.42
N SER A 277 17.93 17.33 -17.56
CA SER A 277 16.56 17.69 -17.14
C SER A 277 16.52 18.76 -16.05
N ILE A 278 17.60 19.50 -15.82
CA ILE A 278 17.70 20.59 -14.84
C ILE A 278 18.39 21.77 -15.54
N GLY A 279 17.90 22.99 -15.33
CA GLY A 279 18.48 24.21 -15.90
C GLY A 279 17.74 24.74 -17.13
N VAL A 280 18.41 25.62 -17.87
CA VAL A 280 17.89 26.22 -19.10
C VAL A 280 18.85 25.97 -20.27
N SER A 281 18.32 25.93 -21.48
CA SER A 281 19.08 25.84 -22.72
C SER A 281 18.75 27.04 -23.59
N HIS A 282 19.76 27.57 -24.28
CA HIS A 282 19.53 28.56 -25.32
C HIS A 282 18.92 27.89 -26.56
N LEU A 283 18.06 28.61 -27.27
CA LEU A 283 17.46 28.16 -28.53
C LEU A 283 18.50 27.61 -29.49
N SER A 284 19.66 28.26 -29.61
CA SER A 284 20.77 27.82 -30.46
C SER A 284 21.26 26.39 -30.17
N SER A 285 21.06 25.87 -28.96
CA SER A 285 21.44 24.51 -28.55
C SER A 285 20.44 23.42 -28.94
N PHE A 286 19.21 23.77 -29.34
CA PHE A 286 18.16 22.81 -29.68
C PHE A 286 17.29 23.22 -30.88
N GLN A 287 17.65 24.29 -31.60
CA GLN A 287 16.89 24.87 -32.71
C GLN A 287 16.61 23.85 -33.82
N ASP A 288 17.51 22.89 -34.02
CA ASP A 288 17.35 21.81 -34.99
C ASP A 288 16.08 20.99 -34.73
N ARG A 289 15.66 20.87 -33.47
CA ARG A 289 14.47 20.11 -33.05
C ARG A 289 13.15 20.77 -33.43
N LEU A 290 13.16 22.06 -33.75
CA LEU A 290 11.96 22.83 -34.13
C LEU A 290 11.63 22.73 -35.63
N ASN A 291 12.57 22.29 -36.47
CA ASN A 291 12.40 22.23 -37.92
C ASN A 291 11.46 21.10 -38.37
N LYS A 292 10.80 21.25 -39.53
CA LYS A 292 9.87 20.23 -40.08
C LYS A 292 10.57 18.88 -40.39
N SER A 293 11.87 18.90 -40.60
CA SER A 293 12.72 17.71 -40.80
C SER A 293 14.00 17.84 -39.96
N THR A 294 14.24 16.92 -39.03
CA THR A 294 15.40 16.91 -38.11
C THR A 294 15.88 15.49 -37.81
N ALA A 295 17.16 15.35 -37.44
CA ALA A 295 17.76 14.09 -37.02
C ALA A 295 17.42 13.72 -35.57
N THR A 296 16.88 14.65 -34.77
CA THR A 296 16.54 14.42 -33.35
C THR A 296 15.09 14.84 -33.02
N PRO A 297 14.07 14.10 -33.52
CA PRO A 297 12.67 14.51 -33.44
C PRO A 297 12.13 14.50 -32.00
N ILE A 298 11.15 15.36 -31.76
CA ILE A 298 10.39 15.50 -30.51
C ILE A 298 8.89 15.37 -30.80
N ASP A 299 8.09 15.03 -29.78
CA ASP A 299 6.63 14.89 -29.88
C ASP A 299 5.96 16.16 -30.46
N ASP A 300 4.95 16.00 -31.31
CA ASP A 300 4.32 17.11 -32.05
C ASP A 300 3.58 18.09 -31.13
N ASN A 301 2.99 17.60 -30.03
CA ASN A 301 2.32 18.46 -29.06
C ASN A 301 3.35 19.20 -28.21
N TYR A 302 4.42 18.52 -27.76
CA TYR A 302 5.55 19.16 -27.09
C TYR A 302 6.24 20.17 -28.00
N LYS A 303 6.38 19.88 -29.30
CA LYS A 303 6.98 20.76 -30.30
C LYS A 303 6.12 21.99 -30.54
N GLN A 304 4.80 21.84 -30.69
CA GLN A 304 3.89 22.97 -30.82
C GLN A 304 3.95 23.87 -29.58
N ALA A 305 3.96 23.27 -28.38
CA ALA A 305 4.14 23.99 -27.13
C ALA A 305 5.50 24.72 -27.07
N LEU A 306 6.58 24.06 -27.47
CA LEU A 306 7.95 24.61 -27.46
C LEU A 306 8.14 25.73 -28.48
N VAL A 307 7.60 25.61 -29.70
CA VAL A 307 7.63 26.71 -30.69
C VAL A 307 6.86 27.92 -30.18
N ALA A 308 5.70 27.71 -29.55
CA ALA A 308 4.91 28.79 -29.00
C ALA A 308 5.62 29.48 -27.81
N ASP A 309 6.23 28.72 -26.90
CA ASP A 309 6.98 29.28 -25.76
C ASP A 309 8.22 30.04 -26.24
N VAL A 310 9.01 29.48 -27.17
CA VAL A 310 10.21 30.11 -27.73
C VAL A 310 9.88 31.47 -28.34
N GLU A 311 8.79 31.59 -29.10
CA GLU A 311 8.37 32.88 -29.68
C GLU A 311 7.87 33.87 -28.62
N ALA A 312 7.32 33.38 -27.52
CA ALA A 312 7.00 34.22 -26.36
C ALA A 312 8.28 34.68 -25.63
N GLN A 313 9.25 33.79 -25.44
CA GLN A 313 10.51 34.09 -24.76
C GLN A 313 11.40 35.05 -25.56
N LYS A 314 11.44 34.95 -26.90
CA LYS A 314 12.13 35.93 -27.76
C LYS A 314 11.67 37.36 -27.46
N LYS A 315 10.36 37.53 -27.28
CA LYS A 315 9.73 38.83 -26.99
C LYS A 315 9.98 39.27 -25.55
N SER A 316 9.83 38.37 -24.58
CA SER A 316 9.98 38.72 -23.16
C SER A 316 11.43 39.00 -22.78
N GLN A 317 12.38 38.25 -23.35
CA GLN A 317 13.81 38.36 -23.07
C GLN A 317 14.54 39.31 -24.05
N ASN A 318 13.83 39.82 -25.07
CA ASN A 318 14.35 40.72 -26.11
C ASN A 318 15.65 40.22 -26.74
N THR A 319 15.67 38.94 -27.13
CA THR A 319 16.82 38.28 -27.74
C THR A 319 16.35 37.32 -28.84
N PRO A 320 17.09 37.18 -29.96
CA PRO A 320 16.80 36.16 -30.96
C PRO A 320 17.14 34.73 -30.49
N ASP A 321 17.92 34.59 -29.41
CA ASP A 321 18.36 33.31 -28.83
C ASP A 321 17.94 33.20 -27.35
N PRO A 322 16.63 33.05 -27.07
CA PRO A 322 16.10 33.01 -25.72
C PRO A 322 16.50 31.72 -24.99
N ILE A 323 16.42 31.76 -23.66
CA ILE A 323 16.56 30.56 -22.82
C ILE A 323 15.20 29.90 -22.57
N GLU A 324 15.20 28.56 -22.62
CA GLU A 324 14.06 27.68 -22.30
C GLU A 324 14.44 26.72 -21.17
N LYS A 325 13.49 26.34 -20.31
CA LYS A 325 13.78 25.36 -19.25
C LYS A 325 13.90 23.96 -19.84
N ASN A 326 14.86 23.20 -19.33
CA ASN A 326 15.18 21.89 -19.90
C ASN A 326 14.18 20.79 -19.55
N ASN A 327 13.29 21.03 -18.58
CA ASN A 327 12.33 20.04 -18.11
C ASN A 327 10.91 20.58 -18.17
N ILE A 328 10.04 19.80 -18.80
CA ILE A 328 8.61 20.08 -18.95
C ILE A 328 7.90 20.31 -17.60
N ARG A 329 8.35 19.65 -16.52
CA ARG A 329 7.86 19.88 -15.14
C ARG A 329 8.01 21.34 -14.70
N ASP A 330 9.05 22.01 -15.18
CA ASP A 330 9.41 23.35 -14.72
C ASP A 330 8.82 24.43 -15.65
N MET A 331 8.22 24.04 -16.78
CA MET A 331 7.53 24.92 -17.73
C MET A 331 6.16 25.40 -17.19
N SER A 332 5.54 26.38 -17.86
CA SER A 332 4.24 26.93 -17.42
C SER A 332 3.12 25.87 -17.47
N SER A 333 2.06 26.04 -16.68
CA SER A 333 0.94 25.07 -16.66
C SER A 333 0.23 24.95 -18.01
N SER A 334 0.15 26.04 -18.79
CA SER A 334 -0.37 26.02 -20.16
C SER A 334 0.54 25.25 -21.12
N PHE A 335 1.85 25.40 -20.97
CA PHE A 335 2.84 24.61 -21.70
C PHE A 335 2.69 23.13 -21.35
N GLN A 336 2.68 22.79 -20.07
CA GLN A 336 2.52 21.42 -19.57
C GLN A 336 1.26 20.75 -20.11
N THR A 337 0.13 21.47 -20.12
CA THR A 337 -1.15 20.96 -20.63
C THR A 337 -1.08 20.71 -22.13
N THR A 338 -0.55 21.67 -22.90
CA THR A 338 -0.44 21.58 -24.36
C THR A 338 0.55 20.48 -24.75
N ALA A 339 1.61 20.30 -23.97
CA ALA A 339 2.63 19.27 -24.16
C ALA A 339 2.27 17.90 -23.57
N GLY A 340 1.11 17.76 -22.93
CA GLY A 340 0.63 16.47 -22.39
C GLY A 340 1.41 15.94 -21.16
N TYR A 341 1.93 16.80 -20.29
CA TYR A 341 2.71 16.43 -19.10
C TYR A 341 1.87 15.79 -17.97
N ASP A 342 2.33 14.65 -17.42
CA ASP A 342 1.75 13.96 -16.24
C ASP A 342 2.77 13.91 -15.06
N PRO A 343 2.46 14.50 -13.89
CA PRO A 343 3.41 14.65 -12.77
C PRO A 343 3.58 13.41 -11.88
N THR A 344 3.00 12.25 -12.19
CA THR A 344 2.92 11.11 -11.25
C THR A 344 4.16 10.19 -11.18
N GLY A 345 5.29 10.48 -11.84
CA GLY A 345 6.33 9.45 -12.07
C GLY A 345 7.83 9.82 -11.94
N VAL A 346 8.38 10.01 -10.72
CA VAL A 346 9.85 9.82 -10.49
C VAL A 346 10.12 9.14 -9.12
N ASN A 347 10.77 7.97 -9.16
CA ASN A 347 10.80 6.94 -8.12
C ASN A 347 12.08 6.99 -7.26
N THR A 348 12.06 7.67 -6.11
CA THR A 348 12.86 7.27 -4.94
C THR A 348 11.93 6.50 -4.00
N ALA A 349 12.37 5.37 -3.46
CA ALA A 349 11.55 4.58 -2.53
C ALA A 349 11.31 5.42 -1.25
N ALA A 350 10.15 6.08 -1.17
CA ALA A 350 9.79 6.88 -0.02
C ALA A 350 9.70 5.98 1.23
N LYS A 351 10.21 6.45 2.37
CA LYS A 351 10.07 5.70 3.62
C LYS A 351 8.59 5.45 3.92
N GLY A 352 8.25 4.23 4.33
CA GLY A 352 6.88 3.81 4.58
C GLY A 352 6.01 3.67 3.33
N ALA A 353 6.60 3.60 2.13
CA ALA A 353 5.84 3.34 0.91
C ALA A 353 5.42 1.87 0.79
N LEU A 354 4.17 1.68 0.39
CA LEU A 354 3.65 0.38 -0.04
C LEU A 354 4.07 0.14 -1.49
N ASP A 355 5.12 -0.66 -1.66
CA ASP A 355 5.81 -0.92 -2.92
C ASP A 355 6.41 -2.35 -2.93
N ASN A 356 7.09 -2.69 -4.01
CA ASN A 356 7.67 -4.03 -4.20
C ASN A 356 9.02 -4.24 -3.48
N SER A 357 9.46 -3.32 -2.60
CA SER A 357 10.73 -3.44 -1.87
C SER A 357 10.79 -4.65 -0.93
N TYR A 358 9.62 -5.16 -0.50
CA TYR A 358 9.49 -6.44 0.19
C TYR A 358 10.20 -7.58 -0.56
N TYR A 359 9.99 -7.69 -1.89
CA TYR A 359 10.56 -8.77 -2.70
C TYR A 359 12.08 -8.63 -2.87
N HIS A 360 12.57 -7.40 -2.99
CA HIS A 360 14.01 -7.12 -3.01
C HIS A 360 14.68 -7.55 -1.70
N ALA A 361 14.10 -7.17 -0.56
CA ALA A 361 14.60 -7.54 0.76
C ALA A 361 14.53 -9.06 0.99
N ASN A 362 13.43 -9.70 0.60
CA ASN A 362 13.25 -11.15 0.73
C ASN A 362 14.31 -11.93 -0.07
N LEU A 363 14.50 -11.56 -1.34
CA LEU A 363 15.45 -12.22 -2.23
C LEU A 363 16.93 -11.98 -1.82
N GLN A 364 17.18 -11.03 -0.93
CA GLN A 364 18.47 -10.78 -0.28
C GLN A 364 18.59 -11.40 1.14
N ASN A 365 17.59 -12.15 1.61
CA ASN A 365 17.52 -12.69 2.99
C ASN A 365 17.47 -11.61 4.08
N ARG A 366 16.85 -10.46 3.79
CA ARG A 366 16.77 -9.26 4.64
C ARG A 366 15.33 -8.92 5.07
N VAL A 367 14.52 -9.94 5.30
CA VAL A 367 13.16 -9.84 5.89
C VAL A 367 13.20 -10.16 7.38
N LEU A 368 12.18 -9.79 8.14
CA LEU A 368 12.09 -10.12 9.57
C LEU A 368 11.61 -11.55 9.79
N PHE A 369 10.48 -11.95 9.21
CA PHE A 369 9.82 -13.20 9.58
C PHE A 369 10.36 -14.41 8.85
N LYS A 370 10.18 -15.58 9.48
CA LYS A 370 10.42 -16.87 8.84
C LYS A 370 9.41 -17.14 7.74
N SER A 371 8.13 -16.88 8.02
CA SER A 371 7.03 -16.95 7.06
C SER A 371 7.28 -16.13 5.78
N ASP A 372 8.01 -15.01 5.88
CA ASP A 372 8.44 -14.26 4.71
C ASP A 372 9.49 -15.04 3.91
N TRP A 373 10.56 -15.47 4.58
CA TRP A 373 11.68 -16.14 3.95
C TRP A 373 11.30 -17.48 3.29
N VAL A 374 10.43 -18.27 3.92
CA VAL A 374 10.08 -19.63 3.46
C VAL A 374 9.36 -19.65 2.11
N MET A 375 8.80 -18.53 1.63
CA MET A 375 8.25 -18.44 0.26
C MET A 375 9.28 -18.82 -0.81
N ARG A 376 10.58 -18.70 -0.51
CA ARG A 376 11.67 -19.06 -1.44
C ARG A 376 11.89 -20.56 -1.58
N THR A 377 11.35 -21.34 -0.65
CA THR A 377 11.54 -22.80 -0.61
C THR A 377 10.62 -23.52 -1.58
N ASP A 378 9.58 -22.85 -2.07
CA ASP A 378 8.70 -23.33 -3.12
C ASP A 378 9.06 -22.71 -4.47
N THR A 379 8.94 -23.51 -5.53
CA THR A 379 9.37 -23.09 -6.88
C THR A 379 8.44 -22.02 -7.45
N ASP A 380 7.12 -22.19 -7.31
CA ASP A 380 6.14 -21.28 -7.91
C ASP A 380 6.08 -19.96 -7.14
N ALA A 381 6.11 -20.02 -5.81
CA ALA A 381 6.20 -18.84 -4.97
C ALA A 381 7.53 -18.09 -5.18
N GLY A 382 8.64 -18.82 -5.30
CA GLY A 382 9.96 -18.27 -5.66
C GLY A 382 9.93 -17.50 -6.98
N ASN A 383 9.34 -18.09 -8.03
CA ASN A 383 9.19 -17.45 -9.33
C ASN A 383 8.30 -16.20 -9.26
N ALA A 384 7.20 -16.25 -8.50
CA ALA A 384 6.32 -15.10 -8.30
C ALA A 384 7.03 -13.95 -7.58
N MET A 385 7.88 -14.23 -6.58
CA MET A 385 8.66 -13.20 -5.91
C MET A 385 9.65 -12.50 -6.84
N ALA A 386 10.35 -13.26 -7.69
CA ALA A 386 11.27 -12.69 -8.69
C ALA A 386 10.52 -11.78 -9.68
N GLU A 387 9.34 -12.21 -10.14
CA GLU A 387 8.51 -11.41 -11.03
C GLU A 387 8.05 -10.09 -10.38
N TYR A 388 7.59 -10.14 -9.12
CA TYR A 388 7.14 -8.93 -8.43
C TYR A 388 8.29 -8.00 -8.01
N MET A 389 9.48 -8.56 -7.77
CA MET A 389 10.71 -7.77 -7.64
C MET A 389 11.01 -6.99 -8.93
N ASP A 390 10.88 -7.62 -10.10
CA ASP A 390 11.20 -6.99 -11.39
C ASP A 390 10.09 -6.09 -11.95
N ASN A 391 8.83 -6.30 -11.54
CA ASN A 391 7.68 -5.60 -12.09
C ASN A 391 6.75 -5.05 -10.99
N ALA A 392 7.12 -3.88 -10.46
CA ALA A 392 6.34 -3.16 -9.46
C ALA A 392 4.89 -2.85 -9.91
N THR A 393 4.68 -2.51 -11.18
CA THR A 393 3.35 -2.23 -11.73
C THR A 393 2.46 -3.47 -11.69
N LYS A 394 3.01 -4.63 -12.07
CA LYS A 394 2.29 -5.90 -11.97
C LYS A 394 1.93 -6.22 -10.52
N TRP A 395 2.87 -6.04 -9.59
CA TRP A 395 2.58 -6.23 -8.17
C TRP A 395 1.46 -5.31 -7.67
N ASN A 396 1.50 -4.01 -8.00
CA ASN A 396 0.46 -3.06 -7.58
C ASN A 396 -0.94 -3.50 -8.03
N ASN A 397 -1.07 -3.95 -9.28
CA ASN A 397 -2.33 -4.41 -9.86
C ASN A 397 -2.82 -5.71 -9.21
N ASP A 398 -1.91 -6.68 -9.04
CA ASP A 398 -2.25 -7.98 -8.46
C ASP A 398 -2.57 -7.85 -6.95
N PHE A 399 -1.86 -6.97 -6.23
CA PHE A 399 -2.15 -6.62 -4.84
C PHE A 399 -3.52 -5.97 -4.68
N ALA A 400 -3.86 -5.02 -5.55
CA ALA A 400 -5.19 -4.43 -5.59
C ALA A 400 -6.28 -5.51 -5.79
N ALA A 401 -6.09 -6.46 -6.71
CA ALA A 401 -7.01 -7.55 -6.94
C ALA A 401 -7.12 -8.51 -5.73
N ALA A 402 -6.00 -8.84 -5.09
CA ALA A 402 -5.97 -9.69 -3.90
C ALA A 402 -6.67 -9.03 -2.70
N MET A 403 -6.50 -7.72 -2.51
CA MET A 403 -7.23 -6.97 -1.48
C MET A 403 -8.74 -6.91 -1.75
N VAL A 404 -9.16 -6.78 -3.02
CA VAL A 404 -10.59 -6.90 -3.39
C VAL A 404 -11.12 -8.28 -3.02
N LYS A 405 -10.37 -9.35 -3.31
CA LYS A 405 -10.76 -10.72 -2.94
C LYS A 405 -10.83 -10.91 -1.42
N LEU A 406 -9.83 -10.43 -0.68
CA LEU A 406 -9.81 -10.42 0.79
C LEU A 406 -11.06 -9.75 1.35
N SER A 407 -11.41 -8.56 0.83
CA SER A 407 -12.58 -7.80 1.28
C SER A 407 -13.91 -8.54 1.09
N LYS A 408 -13.94 -9.56 0.22
CA LYS A 408 -15.14 -10.35 -0.09
C LYS A 408 -15.23 -11.64 0.73
N LEU A 409 -14.30 -11.90 1.64
CA LEU A 409 -14.40 -13.06 2.52
C LEU A 409 -15.73 -12.98 3.28
N PRO A 410 -16.64 -13.95 3.06
CA PRO A 410 -17.97 -13.90 3.63
C PRO A 410 -17.85 -14.03 5.14
N ALA A 411 -18.66 -13.25 5.86
CA ALA A 411 -18.79 -13.44 7.28
C ALA A 411 -19.27 -14.88 7.55
N GLU A 412 -18.58 -15.60 8.43
CA GLU A 412 -18.93 -16.97 8.79
C GLU A 412 -20.30 -16.95 9.46
N SER A 413 -21.17 -17.86 9.03
CA SER A 413 -22.62 -17.82 9.29
C SER A 413 -22.93 -17.86 10.78
N SER A 414 -22.94 -16.71 11.43
CA SER A 414 -23.66 -16.49 12.66
C SER A 414 -24.97 -15.81 12.29
N THR A 415 -26.08 -16.33 12.78
CA THR A 415 -27.44 -15.92 12.39
C THR A 415 -27.82 -14.49 12.81
N ARG A 416 -26.88 -13.71 13.36
CA ARG A 416 -27.11 -12.36 13.89
C ARG A 416 -25.96 -11.42 13.53
N TYR A 417 -26.26 -10.47 12.65
CA TYR A 417 -25.42 -9.30 12.38
C TYR A 417 -26.20 -8.02 12.67
N GLU A 418 -25.48 -6.92 12.89
CA GLU A 418 -26.07 -5.62 13.14
C GLU A 418 -25.33 -4.49 12.41
N ILE A 419 -25.80 -3.26 12.56
CA ILE A 419 -25.01 -2.07 12.29
C ILE A 419 -24.71 -1.48 13.66
N ARG A 420 -23.47 -1.64 14.14
CA ARG A 420 -23.08 -1.18 15.48
C ARG A 420 -23.16 0.34 15.54
N LYS A 421 -23.64 0.89 16.65
CA LYS A 421 -23.54 2.32 16.95
C LYS A 421 -22.14 2.72 17.41
N ASN A 422 -21.48 1.80 18.11
CA ASN A 422 -20.12 1.92 18.59
C ASN A 422 -19.35 0.66 18.16
N CYS A 423 -18.23 0.83 17.45
CA CYS A 423 -17.49 -0.31 16.91
C CYS A 423 -16.87 -1.23 17.98
N ARG A 424 -16.80 -0.78 19.25
CA ARG A 424 -16.18 -1.52 20.35
C ARG A 424 -17.09 -2.50 21.06
N VAL A 425 -18.41 -2.39 20.86
CA VAL A 425 -19.40 -3.18 21.61
C VAL A 425 -20.58 -3.55 20.71
N THR A 426 -21.27 -4.64 21.03
CA THR A 426 -22.54 -4.97 20.39
C THR A 426 -23.65 -4.01 20.84
N ASN A 427 -24.65 -3.75 20.01
CA ASN A 427 -25.75 -2.83 20.35
C ASN A 427 -26.63 -3.35 21.49
N GLN A 428 -26.74 -4.67 21.62
CA GLN A 428 -27.48 -5.31 22.70
C GLN A 428 -26.52 -5.71 23.84
N ASN A 429 -26.81 -5.24 25.05
CA ASN A 429 -26.39 -5.92 26.28
C ASN A 429 -27.28 -7.16 26.38
N TYR A 430 -26.88 -8.30 25.83
CA TYR A 430 -27.63 -9.53 26.10
C TYR A 430 -27.41 -9.86 27.58
N TYR A 431 -28.40 -9.53 28.40
CA TYR A 431 -28.54 -10.09 29.72
C TYR A 431 -28.97 -11.55 29.51
N TYR A 432 -28.07 -12.48 29.80
CA TYR A 432 -28.45 -13.88 29.99
C TYR A 432 -28.72 -14.11 31.48
#